data_AF-A0AAJ5VZ06-F1
#
_entry.id   AF-A0AAJ5VZ06-F1
#
_cell.length_a   1.000
_cell.length_b   1.000
_cell.length_c   1.000
_cell.angle_alpha   90.00
_cell.angle_beta   90.00
_cell.angle_gamma   90.00
#
_symmetry.space_group_name_H-M   'P 1'
#
loop_
_entity.id
_entity.type
_entity.pdbx_description
1 polymer ?
#
loop_
_entity_poly.entity_id
_entity_poly.type
_entity_poly.pdbx_seq_one_letter_code
_entity_poly.pdbx_strand_id
1 'polypeptide(L)'
;MTNWPQLDYLGWRDTCSALHLYLQIAGKYRLAHTPWLNHSWHATFYVTPMGLASSPIPDGPGIEILFDFKNHLVTGTCGNGHKTSFDLEPMTVAAFHARFVQLITALGGTPTFNGEPNEVPNPVPFVEDHRDRPYDRAAVGRFHQALVAMDRVFGRFRTGFLGKSSPVHLFWGSFDLAVTRFSGRRAPLHPGGVPALPLAVAQEAYDREVSSVGFWPGGGGIDYPAFYAYAYPTPDGFKTAQVQPDGAFWHDTMGEFILPFAAVQTAADPDAALMAFLTSTYEAAADLGHWDRDLLECGPGNPRQVRPHDAGQHAAAPAVADSVVEREDGPSKGRYRLVINGYEAEMTYSRMSAELIIIDHTGVPDALRGRKVGERLVRQAVEDARRDGVSILPLCPFAKAQINRHPEWQDVLQRSPV
;
A
#
# COMPACT_ATOMS: atom_id res chain seq x y z
N MET A 1 3.35 -19.44 13.52
CA MET A 1 2.78 -19.44 12.15
C MET A 1 1.60 -18.51 12.17
N THR A 2 1.68 -17.40 11.44
CA THR A 2 0.57 -16.46 11.26
C THR A 2 -0.44 -17.09 10.31
N ASN A 3 -1.57 -17.53 10.84
CA ASN A 3 -2.57 -18.26 10.05
C ASN A 3 -3.45 -17.25 9.30
N TRP A 4 -3.26 -17.14 7.99
CA TRP A 4 -4.13 -16.35 7.11
C TRP A 4 -5.46 -17.12 6.92
N PRO A 5 -6.61 -16.53 7.26
CA PRO A 5 -7.88 -17.24 7.22
C PRO A 5 -8.35 -17.47 5.79
N GLN A 6 -9.24 -18.44 5.58
CA GLN A 6 -9.93 -18.59 4.30
C GLN A 6 -11.03 -17.53 4.17
N LEU A 7 -10.95 -16.74 3.10
CA LEU A 7 -11.99 -15.81 2.71
C LEU A 7 -12.59 -16.26 1.39
N ASP A 8 -13.86 -16.62 1.42
CA ASP A 8 -14.68 -16.88 0.24
C ASP A 8 -15.73 -15.79 0.18
N TYR A 9 -15.61 -14.86 -0.77
CA TYR A 9 -16.56 -13.76 -0.92
C TYR A 9 -17.98 -14.25 -1.21
N LEU A 10 -18.13 -15.25 -2.07
CA LEU A 10 -19.45 -15.71 -2.51
C LEU A 10 -20.27 -16.26 -1.35
N GLY A 11 -19.64 -17.01 -0.45
CA GLY A 11 -20.28 -17.62 0.72
C GLY A 11 -20.81 -16.62 1.77
N TRP A 12 -20.30 -15.38 1.81
CA TRP A 12 -20.71 -14.37 2.80
C TRP A 12 -21.09 -13.01 2.21
N ARG A 13 -21.23 -12.90 0.88
CA ARG A 13 -21.47 -11.63 0.17
C ARG A 13 -22.63 -10.80 0.73
N ASP A 14 -23.68 -11.46 1.22
CA ASP A 14 -24.86 -10.77 1.76
C ASP A 14 -24.56 -10.18 3.15
N THR A 15 -23.81 -10.90 3.99
CA THR A 15 -23.27 -10.38 5.26
C THR A 15 -22.23 -9.29 5.03
N CYS A 16 -21.37 -9.45 4.02
CA CYS A 16 -20.38 -8.44 3.61
C CYS A 16 -21.07 -7.14 3.17
N SER A 17 -22.11 -7.22 2.33
CA SER A 17 -22.91 -6.08 1.88
C SER A 17 -23.66 -5.40 3.04
N ALA A 18 -24.19 -6.17 3.99
CA ALA A 18 -24.83 -5.62 5.18
C ALA A 18 -23.82 -4.86 6.05
N LEU A 19 -22.68 -5.47 6.34
CA LEU A 19 -21.62 -4.88 7.15
C LEU A 19 -21.04 -3.60 6.52
N HIS A 20 -20.89 -3.59 5.19
CA HIS A 20 -20.51 -2.40 4.43
C HIS A 20 -21.47 -1.24 4.70
N LEU A 21 -22.78 -1.44 4.53
CA LEU A 21 -23.79 -0.41 4.76
C LEU A 21 -23.90 0.01 6.23
N TYR A 22 -23.72 -0.92 7.17
CA TYR A 22 -23.67 -0.60 8.60
C TYR A 22 -22.49 0.29 8.96
N LEU A 23 -21.30 0.01 8.39
CA LEU A 23 -20.13 0.86 8.54
C LEU A 23 -20.30 2.20 7.85
N GLN A 24 -21.03 2.28 6.73
CA GLN A 24 -21.36 3.58 6.11
C GLN A 24 -22.19 4.45 7.05
N ILE A 25 -23.19 3.90 7.74
CA ILE A 25 -24.01 4.65 8.70
C ILE A 25 -23.13 5.26 9.80
N ALA A 26 -22.29 4.44 10.44
CA ALA A 26 -21.38 4.92 11.48
C ALA A 26 -20.30 5.87 10.93
N GLY A 27 -19.80 5.60 9.73
CA GLY A 27 -18.82 6.41 9.02
C GLY A 27 -19.34 7.77 8.60
N LYS A 28 -20.60 7.86 8.18
CA LYS A 28 -21.28 9.12 7.84
C LYS A 28 -21.57 9.98 9.07
N TYR A 29 -21.93 9.36 10.19
CA TYR A 29 -21.95 10.06 11.47
C TYR A 29 -20.56 10.63 11.80
N ARG A 30 -19.49 9.82 11.68
CA ARG A 30 -18.12 10.30 11.92
C ARG A 30 -17.72 11.45 10.97
N LEU A 31 -18.06 11.35 9.70
CA LEU A 31 -17.84 12.37 8.67
C LEU A 31 -18.57 13.68 8.99
N ALA A 32 -19.82 13.62 9.46
CA ALA A 32 -20.62 14.80 9.76
C ALA A 32 -20.15 15.52 11.04
N HIS A 33 -19.56 14.81 11.99
CA HIS A 33 -19.25 15.33 13.32
C HIS A 33 -17.76 15.53 13.62
N THR A 34 -16.85 15.15 12.71
CA THR A 34 -15.40 15.32 12.93
C THR A 34 -14.85 16.39 11.96
N PRO A 35 -14.01 17.33 12.42
CA PRO A 35 -13.38 18.31 11.54
C PRO A 35 -12.65 17.64 10.37
N TRP A 36 -12.75 18.27 9.19
CA TRP A 36 -12.16 17.73 7.98
C TRP A 36 -10.63 17.63 8.11
N LEU A 37 -10.14 16.40 8.17
CA LEU A 37 -8.73 16.07 7.96
C LEU A 37 -8.51 15.71 6.50
N ASN A 38 -7.32 16.08 6.00
CA ASN A 38 -6.91 15.82 4.63
C ASN A 38 -7.16 14.39 4.17
N HIS A 39 -7.55 14.26 2.91
CA HIS A 39 -7.90 13.00 2.25
C HIS A 39 -9.02 12.22 2.95
N SER A 40 -9.94 12.92 3.60
CA SER A 40 -11.04 12.31 4.37
C SER A 40 -10.60 11.34 5.49
N TRP A 41 -9.35 11.39 5.96
CA TRP A 41 -8.81 10.45 6.96
C TRP A 41 -9.50 10.55 8.34
N HIS A 42 -10.20 11.65 8.59
CA HIS A 42 -11.04 11.84 9.77
C HIS A 42 -12.31 10.97 9.79
N ALA A 43 -12.64 10.24 8.72
CA ALA A 43 -13.88 9.47 8.61
C ALA A 43 -13.69 7.93 8.62
N THR A 44 -12.46 7.41 8.58
CA THR A 44 -12.13 5.97 8.52
C THR A 44 -12.31 5.15 9.82
N PHE A 45 -12.13 3.83 9.77
CA PHE A 45 -12.05 2.96 10.96
C PHE A 45 -10.67 2.31 11.08
N TYR A 46 -10.30 1.87 12.28
CA TYR A 46 -9.01 1.25 12.58
C TYR A 46 -9.19 -0.17 13.07
N VAL A 47 -8.31 -1.07 12.64
CA VAL A 47 -8.31 -2.47 13.06
C VAL A 47 -7.87 -2.55 14.52
N THR A 48 -8.64 -3.27 15.34
CA THR A 48 -8.33 -3.54 16.74
C THR A 48 -8.38 -5.05 17.01
N PRO A 49 -7.85 -5.53 18.15
CA PRO A 49 -8.01 -6.94 18.53
C PRO A 49 -9.48 -7.40 18.66
N MET A 50 -10.43 -6.47 18.82
CA MET A 50 -11.86 -6.77 18.96
C MET A 50 -12.65 -6.62 17.65
N GLY A 51 -12.19 -5.79 16.71
CA GLY A 51 -12.90 -5.52 15.45
C GLY A 51 -12.44 -4.23 14.79
N LEU A 52 -13.38 -3.32 14.53
CA LEU A 52 -13.11 -2.01 13.92
C LEU A 52 -13.56 -0.87 14.83
N ALA A 53 -12.65 0.05 15.15
CA ALA A 53 -12.94 1.19 16.01
C ALA A 53 -12.76 2.54 15.29
N SER A 54 -13.59 3.52 15.64
CA SER A 54 -13.33 4.91 15.29
C SER A 54 -12.27 5.52 16.22
N SER A 55 -11.67 6.64 15.83
CA SER A 55 -11.12 7.55 16.84
C SER A 55 -12.27 8.22 17.61
N PRO A 56 -11.99 8.97 18.70
CA PRO A 56 -12.97 9.83 19.33
C PRO A 56 -13.60 10.77 18.29
N ILE A 57 -14.93 10.82 18.29
CA ILE A 57 -15.78 11.70 17.47
C ILE A 57 -16.18 12.87 18.37
N PRO A 58 -15.90 14.13 17.99
CA PRO A 58 -16.12 15.29 18.83
C PRO A 58 -17.59 15.74 18.79
N ASP A 59 -18.47 14.87 19.26
CA ASP A 59 -19.91 15.11 19.42
C ASP A 59 -20.33 14.78 20.85
N GLY A 60 -21.14 15.66 21.45
CA GLY A 60 -21.46 15.62 22.87
C GLY A 60 -20.20 15.52 23.76
N PRO A 61 -20.13 14.56 24.71
CA PRO A 61 -18.95 14.33 25.57
C PRO A 61 -17.74 13.70 24.85
N GLY A 62 -17.80 13.52 23.52
CA GLY A 62 -16.86 12.72 22.74
C GLY A 62 -17.29 11.25 22.73
N ILE A 63 -17.36 10.64 21.54
CA ILE A 63 -17.88 9.29 21.34
C ILE A 63 -16.90 8.43 20.55
N GLU A 64 -16.59 7.23 21.03
CA GLU A 64 -15.93 6.16 20.29
C GLU A 64 -16.96 5.13 19.86
N ILE A 65 -16.88 4.66 18.61
CA ILE A 65 -17.69 3.56 18.09
C ILE A 65 -16.79 2.36 17.80
N LEU A 66 -17.14 1.21 18.36
CA LEU A 66 -16.50 -0.08 18.13
C LEU A 66 -17.52 -1.06 17.53
N PHE A 67 -17.23 -1.54 16.32
CA PHE A 67 -17.81 -2.77 15.80
C PHE A 67 -17.00 -3.93 16.38
N ASP A 68 -17.51 -4.52 17.46
CA ASP A 68 -16.91 -5.66 18.15
C ASP A 68 -17.29 -6.94 17.41
N PHE A 69 -16.37 -7.46 16.61
CA PHE A 69 -16.55 -8.67 15.82
C PHE A 69 -16.33 -9.96 16.60
N LYS A 70 -15.79 -9.89 17.82
CA LYS A 70 -15.64 -11.06 18.71
C LYS A 70 -16.92 -11.36 19.46
N ASN A 71 -17.55 -10.31 19.99
CA ASN A 71 -18.82 -10.42 20.71
C ASN A 71 -20.03 -10.17 19.80
N HIS A 72 -19.81 -9.70 18.57
CA HIS A 72 -20.82 -9.30 17.60
C HIS A 72 -21.76 -8.22 18.16
N LEU A 73 -21.16 -7.10 18.54
CA LEU A 73 -21.84 -5.92 19.06
C LEU A 73 -21.42 -4.68 18.29
N VAL A 74 -22.31 -3.71 18.17
CA VAL A 74 -21.90 -2.30 18.02
C VAL A 74 -21.92 -1.68 19.39
N THR A 75 -20.78 -1.19 19.82
CA THR A 75 -20.57 -0.55 21.11
C THR A 75 -20.24 0.92 20.87
N GLY A 76 -20.88 1.81 21.62
CA GLY A 76 -20.40 3.17 21.75
C GLY A 76 -19.98 3.44 23.19
N THR A 77 -18.87 4.16 23.33
CA THR A 77 -18.33 4.60 24.62
C THR A 77 -18.17 6.12 24.55
N CYS A 78 -18.70 6.85 25.52
CA CYS A 78 -18.52 8.29 25.56
C CYS A 78 -17.46 8.74 26.58
N GLY A 79 -16.98 9.98 26.45
CA GLY A 79 -15.79 10.48 27.16
C GLY A 79 -15.89 10.48 28.70
N ASN A 80 -17.08 10.31 29.26
CA ASN A 80 -17.30 10.14 30.70
C ASN A 80 -17.28 8.66 31.17
N GLY A 81 -17.00 7.72 30.26
CA GLY A 81 -16.95 6.28 30.50
C GLY A 81 -18.29 5.56 30.38
N HIS A 82 -19.40 6.26 30.13
CA HIS A 82 -20.68 5.61 29.86
C HIS A 82 -20.63 4.84 28.54
N LYS A 83 -21.22 3.65 28.53
CA LYS A 83 -21.14 2.68 27.44
C LYS A 83 -22.53 2.13 27.18
N THR A 84 -22.88 2.02 25.89
CA THR A 84 -24.09 1.34 25.43
C THR A 84 -23.78 0.53 24.18
N SER A 85 -24.62 -0.46 23.88
CA SER A 85 -24.38 -1.38 22.78
C SER A 85 -25.65 -2.05 22.28
N PHE A 86 -25.62 -2.55 21.05
CA PHE A 86 -26.63 -3.45 20.50
C PHE A 86 -25.99 -4.58 19.68
N ASP A 87 -26.72 -5.69 19.51
CA ASP A 87 -26.23 -6.87 18.80
C ASP A 87 -26.07 -6.66 17.30
N LEU A 88 -24.97 -7.17 16.74
CA LEU A 88 -24.83 -7.47 15.33
C LEU A 88 -25.45 -8.86 15.07
N GLU A 89 -26.60 -8.84 14.43
CA GLU A 89 -27.45 -9.99 14.13
C GLU A 89 -28.16 -9.76 12.79
N PRO A 90 -28.87 -10.77 12.24
CA PRO A 90 -29.64 -10.57 11.01
C PRO A 90 -30.67 -9.44 11.19
N MET A 91 -30.52 -8.35 10.42
CA MET A 91 -31.42 -7.20 10.46
C MET A 91 -31.37 -6.39 9.16
N THR A 92 -32.41 -5.62 8.89
CA THR A 92 -32.41 -4.68 7.76
C THR A 92 -31.47 -3.51 8.01
N VAL A 93 -31.09 -2.80 6.95
CA VAL A 93 -30.27 -1.58 7.07
C VAL A 93 -31.04 -0.47 7.78
N ALA A 94 -32.35 -0.37 7.55
CA ALA A 94 -33.23 0.56 8.27
C ALA A 94 -33.28 0.26 9.78
N ALA A 95 -33.31 -1.02 10.16
CA ALA A 95 -33.29 -1.42 11.57
C ALA A 95 -31.94 -1.10 12.23
N PHE A 96 -30.82 -1.38 11.55
CA PHE A 96 -29.49 -1.00 12.02
C PHE A 96 -29.39 0.53 12.20
N HIS A 97 -29.84 1.30 11.21
CA HIS A 97 -29.87 2.76 11.28
C HIS A 97 -30.62 3.25 12.53
N ALA A 98 -31.83 2.73 12.77
CA ALA A 98 -32.63 3.11 13.94
C ALA A 98 -31.92 2.78 15.27
N ARG A 99 -31.31 1.59 15.39
CA ARG A 99 -30.53 1.20 16.57
C ARG A 99 -29.29 2.07 16.77
N PHE A 100 -28.61 2.42 15.68
CA PHE A 100 -27.44 3.30 15.71
C PHE A 100 -27.80 4.72 16.17
N VAL A 101 -28.90 5.30 15.65
CA VAL A 101 -29.42 6.59 16.10
C VAL A 101 -29.72 6.57 17.60
N GLN A 102 -30.39 5.52 18.10
CA GLN A 102 -30.68 5.36 19.54
C GLN A 102 -29.40 5.26 20.37
N LEU A 103 -28.40 4.50 19.89
CA LEU A 103 -27.09 4.37 20.54
C LEU A 103 -26.41 5.73 20.68
N ILE A 104 -26.34 6.53 19.61
CA ILE A 104 -25.73 7.86 19.65
C ILE A 104 -26.48 8.81 20.59
N THR A 105 -27.82 8.84 20.51
CA THR A 105 -28.64 9.66 21.42
C THR A 105 -28.43 9.28 22.89
N ALA A 106 -28.38 7.97 23.20
CA ALA A 106 -28.16 7.50 24.57
C ALA A 106 -26.78 7.91 25.13
N LEU A 107 -25.78 8.04 24.26
CA LEU A 107 -24.44 8.50 24.63
C LEU A 107 -24.32 10.02 24.76
N GLY A 108 -25.41 10.76 24.48
CA GLY A 108 -25.44 12.22 24.51
C GLY A 108 -24.92 12.88 23.23
N GLY A 109 -24.81 12.12 22.13
CA GLY A 109 -24.50 12.66 20.81
C GLY A 109 -25.74 13.13 20.05
N THR A 110 -25.50 13.81 18.93
CA THR A 110 -26.49 14.33 17.99
C THR A 110 -26.44 13.49 16.71
N PRO A 111 -27.33 12.50 16.49
CA PRO A 111 -27.24 11.59 15.35
C PRO A 111 -27.72 12.21 14.03
N THR A 112 -27.03 13.25 13.56
CA THR A 112 -27.36 13.98 12.33
C THR A 112 -26.32 13.74 11.25
N PHE A 113 -26.69 13.02 10.20
CA PHE A 113 -25.80 12.73 9.07
C PHE A 113 -26.61 12.44 7.81
N ASN A 114 -25.96 12.50 6.64
CA ASN A 114 -26.60 12.15 5.37
C ASN A 114 -27.01 10.67 5.36
N GLY A 115 -28.27 10.40 5.04
CA GLY A 115 -28.87 9.05 5.10
C GLY A 115 -28.76 8.22 3.82
N GLU A 116 -28.03 8.68 2.81
CA GLU A 116 -27.87 7.97 1.53
C GLU A 116 -26.54 7.20 1.51
N PRO A 117 -26.48 5.96 1.03
CA PRO A 117 -25.20 5.27 0.78
C PRO A 117 -24.33 5.99 -0.27
N ASN A 118 -23.01 5.97 -0.09
CA ASN A 118 -22.02 6.40 -1.08
C ASN A 118 -21.34 5.18 -1.73
N GLU A 119 -20.74 5.36 -2.91
CA GLU A 119 -19.83 4.40 -3.56
C GLU A 119 -20.48 3.03 -3.86
N VAL A 120 -21.81 2.99 -3.88
CA VAL A 120 -22.60 1.83 -4.27
C VAL A 120 -23.47 2.19 -5.48
N PRO A 121 -23.66 1.26 -6.44
CA PRO A 121 -24.54 1.49 -7.57
C PRO A 121 -26.00 1.50 -7.11
N ASN A 122 -26.77 2.49 -7.57
CA ASN A 122 -28.20 2.64 -7.26
C ASN A 122 -28.51 2.60 -5.75
N PRO A 123 -28.01 3.59 -4.97
CA PRO A 123 -28.16 3.59 -3.51
C PRO A 123 -29.64 3.68 -3.10
N VAL A 124 -30.02 2.86 -2.12
CA VAL A 124 -31.31 2.98 -1.42
C VAL A 124 -31.03 3.71 -0.11
N PRO A 125 -31.76 4.80 0.24
CA PRO A 125 -31.58 5.48 1.52
C PRO A 125 -31.65 4.50 2.71
N PHE A 126 -30.78 4.67 3.72
CA PHE A 126 -30.65 3.68 4.80
C PHE A 126 -31.96 3.41 5.53
N VAL A 127 -32.78 4.45 5.73
CA VAL A 127 -34.07 4.37 6.41
C VAL A 127 -35.15 3.66 5.59
N GLU A 128 -34.94 3.49 4.27
CA GLU A 128 -35.85 2.85 3.32
C GLU A 128 -35.41 1.42 2.96
N ASP A 129 -34.16 1.03 3.24
CA ASP A 129 -33.65 -0.31 2.95
C ASP A 129 -34.13 -1.33 4.00
N HIS A 130 -35.35 -1.83 3.77
CA HIS A 130 -36.03 -2.86 4.54
C HIS A 130 -35.74 -4.29 4.04
N ARG A 131 -34.73 -4.51 3.19
CA ARG A 131 -34.38 -5.86 2.74
C ARG A 131 -33.77 -6.65 3.88
N ASP A 132 -34.19 -7.91 4.02
CA ASP A 132 -33.60 -8.84 4.98
C ASP A 132 -32.12 -9.05 4.67
N ARG A 133 -31.26 -8.94 5.70
CA ARG A 133 -29.83 -9.19 5.58
C ARG A 133 -29.40 -10.29 6.55
N PRO A 134 -28.79 -11.38 6.05
CA PRO A 134 -28.22 -12.40 6.92
C PRO A 134 -26.92 -11.89 7.56
N TYR A 135 -26.60 -12.43 8.73
CA TYR A 135 -25.37 -12.12 9.46
C TYR A 135 -24.63 -13.41 9.87
N ASP A 136 -23.62 -13.79 9.09
CA ASP A 136 -22.73 -14.91 9.42
C ASP A 136 -21.61 -14.46 10.37
N ARG A 137 -21.76 -14.82 11.65
CA ARG A 137 -20.78 -14.57 12.72
C ARG A 137 -19.40 -15.15 12.41
N ALA A 138 -19.35 -16.37 11.86
CA ALA A 138 -18.08 -17.03 11.56
C ALA A 138 -17.36 -16.35 10.39
N ALA A 139 -18.10 -15.92 9.36
CA ALA A 139 -17.52 -15.15 8.25
C ALA A 139 -16.95 -13.82 8.70
N VAL A 140 -17.67 -13.06 9.54
CA VAL A 140 -17.17 -11.81 10.13
C VAL A 140 -15.92 -12.06 10.98
N GLY A 141 -15.87 -13.17 11.73
CA GLY A 141 -14.68 -13.59 12.46
C GLY A 141 -13.47 -13.87 11.56
N ARG A 142 -13.66 -14.53 10.41
CA ARG A 142 -12.60 -14.75 9.41
C ARG A 142 -12.15 -13.45 8.75
N PHE A 143 -13.08 -12.56 8.39
CA PHE A 143 -12.77 -11.24 7.86
C PHE A 143 -11.93 -10.43 8.85
N HIS A 144 -12.30 -10.41 10.13
CA HIS A 144 -11.53 -9.76 11.19
C HIS A 144 -10.11 -10.32 11.31
N GLN A 145 -9.96 -11.64 11.32
CA GLN A 145 -8.64 -12.29 11.34
C GLN A 145 -7.78 -11.89 10.14
N ALA A 146 -8.40 -11.73 8.97
CA ALA A 146 -7.72 -11.28 7.76
C ALA A 146 -7.25 -9.83 7.90
N LEU A 147 -8.11 -8.92 8.36
CA LEU A 147 -7.77 -7.52 8.63
C LEU A 147 -6.60 -7.39 9.60
N VAL A 148 -6.57 -8.19 10.69
CA VAL A 148 -5.45 -8.20 11.65
C VAL A 148 -4.15 -8.69 11.01
N ALA A 149 -4.21 -9.69 10.12
CA ALA A 149 -3.04 -10.15 9.39
C ALA A 149 -2.50 -9.09 8.42
N MET A 150 -3.39 -8.42 7.69
CA MET A 150 -3.05 -7.34 6.76
C MET A 150 -2.50 -6.11 7.48
N ASP A 151 -3.12 -5.68 8.58
CA ASP A 151 -2.70 -4.52 9.37
C ASP A 151 -1.24 -4.64 9.82
N ARG A 152 -0.81 -5.84 10.22
CA ARG A 152 0.60 -6.13 10.53
C ARG A 152 1.52 -5.88 9.33
N VAL A 153 1.17 -6.40 8.15
CA VAL A 153 1.99 -6.29 6.94
C VAL A 153 2.00 -4.85 6.42
N PHE A 154 0.84 -4.20 6.37
CA PHE A 154 0.69 -2.80 5.96
C PHE A 154 1.42 -1.88 6.93
N GLY A 155 1.32 -2.14 8.23
CA GLY A 155 2.06 -1.44 9.27
C GLY A 155 3.57 -1.55 9.08
N ARG A 156 4.09 -2.76 8.79
CA ARG A 156 5.51 -2.96 8.46
C ARG A 156 5.90 -2.23 7.18
N PHE A 157 5.08 -2.28 6.13
CA PHE A 157 5.30 -1.57 4.88
C PHE A 157 5.42 -0.06 5.12
N ARG A 158 4.56 0.53 5.94
CA ARG A 158 4.65 1.97 6.30
C ARG A 158 5.98 2.37 6.91
N THR A 159 6.63 1.46 7.66
CA THR A 159 7.89 1.80 8.32
C THR A 159 9.05 2.04 7.36
N GLY A 160 8.98 1.62 6.10
CA GLY A 160 10.01 1.90 5.09
C GLY A 160 9.90 3.27 4.42
N PHE A 161 9.01 4.15 4.91
CA PHE A 161 8.74 5.45 4.31
C PHE A 161 8.86 6.57 5.35
N LEU A 162 9.46 7.68 4.95
CA LEU A 162 9.66 8.91 5.75
C LEU A 162 8.66 10.00 5.38
N GLY A 163 8.22 10.02 4.12
CA GLY A 163 7.25 10.99 3.64
C GLY A 163 5.87 10.82 4.27
N LYS A 164 4.95 11.71 3.89
CA LYS A 164 3.55 11.61 4.32
C LYS A 164 2.97 10.26 3.90
N SER A 165 2.37 9.55 4.85
CA SER A 165 1.65 8.31 4.60
C SER A 165 0.41 8.22 5.47
N SER A 166 -0.70 7.75 4.89
CA SER A 166 -1.93 7.52 5.65
C SER A 166 -1.69 6.50 6.76
N PRO A 167 -2.48 6.48 7.85
CA PRO A 167 -2.61 5.30 8.70
C PRO A 167 -3.00 4.06 7.90
N VAL A 168 -2.84 2.88 8.49
CA VAL A 168 -3.59 1.71 8.02
C VAL A 168 -5.01 1.87 8.54
N HIS A 169 -5.97 1.99 7.63
CA HIS A 169 -7.35 2.30 8.00
C HIS A 169 -8.35 1.82 6.96
N LEU A 170 -9.58 1.63 7.39
CA LEU A 170 -10.68 1.15 6.57
C LEU A 170 -11.55 2.32 6.11
N PHE A 171 -11.69 2.46 4.80
CA PHE A 171 -12.66 3.37 4.18
C PHE A 171 -14.01 2.66 4.10
N TRP A 172 -15.01 3.20 4.77
CA TRP A 172 -16.36 2.61 4.75
C TRP A 172 -17.11 2.86 3.45
N GLY A 173 -16.71 3.87 2.65
CA GLY A 173 -17.30 4.16 1.34
C GLY A 173 -17.11 2.98 0.38
N SER A 174 -15.86 2.64 0.11
CA SER A 174 -15.44 1.53 -0.77
C SER A 174 -15.28 0.17 -0.06
N PHE A 175 -15.37 0.15 1.28
CA PHE A 175 -15.22 -1.04 2.12
C PHE A 175 -13.87 -1.78 1.96
N ASP A 176 -12.79 -0.99 1.92
CA ASP A 176 -11.42 -1.45 1.82
C ASP A 176 -10.58 -1.05 3.02
N LEU A 177 -9.58 -1.88 3.31
CA LEU A 177 -8.44 -1.51 4.14
C LEU A 177 -7.34 -0.97 3.23
N ALA A 178 -6.83 0.23 3.50
CA ALA A 178 -5.82 0.85 2.66
C ALA A 178 -4.66 1.48 3.44
N VAL A 179 -3.55 1.65 2.72
CA VAL A 179 -2.45 2.51 3.10
C VAL A 179 -1.89 3.22 1.87
N THR A 180 -1.68 4.52 2.00
CA THR A 180 -1.25 5.38 0.89
C THR A 180 0.05 6.09 1.23
N ARG A 181 0.97 6.16 0.27
CA ARG A 181 2.21 6.96 0.31
C ARG A 181 2.10 8.13 -0.65
N PHE A 182 2.73 9.24 -0.30
CA PHE A 182 2.64 10.49 -1.04
C PHE A 182 4.03 10.95 -1.47
N SER A 183 4.17 11.40 -2.71
CA SER A 183 5.44 11.95 -3.21
C SER A 183 5.77 13.33 -2.61
N GLY A 184 4.76 14.03 -2.09
CA GLY A 184 4.83 15.41 -1.66
C GLY A 184 4.46 16.43 -2.76
N ARG A 185 4.45 16.00 -4.03
CA ARG A 185 4.06 16.84 -5.18
C ARG A 185 2.54 16.89 -5.35
N ARG A 186 2.07 17.95 -6.03
CA ARG A 186 0.66 18.13 -6.39
C ARG A 186 0.30 17.22 -7.57
N ALA A 187 -0.90 16.67 -7.56
CA ALA A 187 -1.46 15.95 -8.70
C ALA A 187 -2.39 16.87 -9.53
N PRO A 188 -2.72 16.47 -10.77
CA PRO A 188 -3.85 17.03 -11.51
C PRO A 188 -5.17 16.87 -10.74
N LEU A 189 -6.22 17.58 -11.16
CA LEU A 189 -7.54 17.41 -10.56
C LEU A 189 -8.12 16.04 -10.91
N HIS A 190 -8.67 15.37 -9.90
CA HIS A 190 -9.38 14.10 -10.08
C HIS A 190 -10.62 14.32 -10.97
N PRO A 191 -10.86 13.47 -11.98
CA PRO A 191 -11.99 13.62 -12.89
C PRO A 191 -13.34 13.29 -12.22
N GLY A 192 -13.32 12.67 -11.03
CA GLY A 192 -14.50 12.15 -10.36
C GLY A 192 -14.90 10.79 -10.92
N GLY A 193 -16.19 10.54 -11.07
CA GLY A 193 -16.72 9.30 -11.66
C GLY A 193 -16.97 8.16 -10.68
N VAL A 194 -16.66 8.35 -9.40
CA VAL A 194 -17.01 7.39 -8.34
C VAL A 194 -18.51 7.52 -8.00
N PRO A 195 -19.30 6.42 -8.01
CA PRO A 195 -20.73 6.47 -7.76
C PRO A 195 -21.08 7.14 -6.43
N ALA A 196 -22.03 8.08 -6.43
CA ALA A 196 -22.52 8.76 -5.23
C ALA A 196 -21.40 9.37 -4.33
N LEU A 197 -20.24 9.72 -4.91
CA LEU A 197 -19.18 10.45 -4.23
C LEU A 197 -19.09 11.88 -4.80
N PRO A 198 -19.21 12.93 -3.96
CA PRO A 198 -19.07 14.30 -4.45
C PRO A 198 -17.70 14.56 -5.08
N LEU A 199 -17.67 15.26 -6.22
CA LEU A 199 -16.44 15.56 -6.97
C LEU A 199 -15.37 16.25 -6.10
N ALA A 200 -15.79 17.21 -5.26
CA ALA A 200 -14.89 17.93 -4.37
C ALA A 200 -14.19 17.01 -3.36
N VAL A 201 -14.87 15.94 -2.91
CA VAL A 201 -14.28 14.94 -2.01
C VAL A 201 -13.20 14.15 -2.75
N ALA A 202 -13.48 13.70 -3.98
CA ALA A 202 -12.49 13.00 -4.79
C ALA A 202 -11.29 13.89 -5.14
N GLN A 203 -11.52 15.16 -5.48
CA GLN A 203 -10.44 16.11 -5.79
C GLN A 203 -9.57 16.44 -4.58
N GLU A 204 -10.15 16.54 -3.38
CA GLU A 204 -9.38 16.71 -2.14
C GLU A 204 -8.61 15.43 -1.77
N ALA A 205 -9.25 14.26 -1.91
CA ALA A 205 -8.61 12.98 -1.65
C ALA A 205 -7.38 12.72 -2.53
N TYR A 206 -7.38 13.23 -3.76
CA TYR A 206 -6.33 13.02 -4.76
C TYR A 206 -5.61 14.32 -5.18
N ASP A 207 -5.50 15.33 -4.29
CA ASP A 207 -4.81 16.60 -4.60
C ASP A 207 -3.28 16.47 -4.72
N ARG A 208 -2.73 15.31 -4.33
CA ARG A 208 -1.30 14.96 -4.35
C ARG A 208 -1.04 13.69 -5.13
N GLU A 209 0.19 13.55 -5.60
CA GLU A 209 0.62 12.30 -6.22
C GLU A 209 0.72 11.21 -5.15
N VAL A 210 0.11 10.06 -5.44
CA VAL A 210 0.00 8.94 -4.51
C VAL A 210 0.35 7.61 -5.15
N SER A 211 0.81 6.70 -4.30
CA SER A 211 0.85 5.26 -4.52
C SER A 211 0.06 4.65 -3.37
N SER A 212 -1.05 3.99 -3.71
CA SER A 212 -1.98 3.42 -2.75
C SER A 212 -2.05 1.92 -2.93
N VAL A 213 -2.11 1.20 -1.82
CA VAL A 213 -2.30 -0.23 -1.77
C VAL A 213 -3.42 -0.54 -0.78
N GLY A 214 -4.21 -1.56 -1.06
CA GLY A 214 -5.31 -1.92 -0.17
C GLY A 214 -5.85 -3.31 -0.41
N PHE A 215 -6.98 -3.59 0.22
CA PHE A 215 -7.67 -4.88 0.18
C PHE A 215 -9.18 -4.70 0.14
N TRP A 216 -9.84 -5.40 -0.78
CA TRP A 216 -11.28 -5.60 -0.76
C TRP A 216 -11.64 -7.03 -0.35
N PRO A 217 -12.69 -7.21 0.46
CA PRO A 217 -13.26 -8.53 0.72
C PRO A 217 -13.95 -9.16 -0.50
N GLY A 218 -14.11 -8.40 -1.58
CA GLY A 218 -14.86 -8.69 -2.80
C GLY A 218 -15.96 -7.65 -3.04
N GLY A 219 -16.52 -7.62 -4.26
CA GLY A 219 -17.41 -6.56 -4.73
C GLY A 219 -16.69 -5.56 -5.64
N GLY A 220 -17.41 -4.54 -6.13
CA GLY A 220 -16.79 -3.42 -6.86
C GLY A 220 -16.18 -3.76 -8.24
N GLY A 221 -16.48 -4.93 -8.80
CA GLY A 221 -16.00 -5.36 -10.12
C GLY A 221 -15.22 -6.69 -10.11
N ILE A 222 -14.91 -7.23 -8.93
CA ILE A 222 -14.40 -8.59 -8.73
C ILE A 222 -15.26 -9.36 -7.72
N ASP A 223 -15.41 -10.66 -7.91
CA ASP A 223 -16.23 -11.56 -7.08
C ASP A 223 -15.39 -12.44 -6.14
N TYR A 224 -14.16 -12.01 -5.87
CA TYR A 224 -13.24 -12.64 -4.94
C TYR A 224 -12.48 -11.59 -4.11
N PRO A 225 -12.00 -11.95 -2.90
CA PRO A 225 -11.18 -11.04 -2.10
C PRO A 225 -9.82 -10.82 -2.77
N ALA A 226 -9.36 -9.58 -2.82
CA ALA A 226 -8.10 -9.25 -3.46
C ALA A 226 -7.42 -8.03 -2.85
N PHE A 227 -6.10 -8.01 -2.97
CA PHE A 227 -5.30 -6.81 -2.78
C PHE A 227 -5.25 -6.03 -4.08
N TYR A 228 -5.15 -4.72 -3.97
CA TYR A 228 -5.00 -3.83 -5.10
C TYR A 228 -3.87 -2.83 -4.88
N ALA A 229 -3.37 -2.28 -5.98
CA ALA A 229 -2.38 -1.21 -5.96
C ALA A 229 -2.54 -0.28 -7.18
N TYR A 230 -2.60 1.02 -6.93
CA TYR A 230 -2.68 2.03 -7.98
C TYR A 230 -1.79 3.24 -7.65
N ALA A 231 -1.56 4.05 -8.68
CA ALA A 231 -0.90 5.35 -8.56
C ALA A 231 -1.78 6.43 -9.19
N TYR A 232 -1.85 7.60 -8.57
CA TYR A 232 -2.55 8.77 -9.11
C TYR A 232 -1.64 10.00 -9.08
N PRO A 233 -1.46 10.72 -10.21
CA PRO A 233 -1.82 10.26 -11.55
C PRO A 233 -1.05 8.98 -11.89
N THR A 234 -1.62 8.14 -12.75
CA THR A 234 -0.95 6.90 -13.17
C THR A 234 0.25 7.24 -14.04
N PRO A 235 1.50 6.89 -13.63
CA PRO A 235 2.68 7.17 -14.44
C PRO A 235 2.69 6.37 -15.75
N ASP A 236 3.33 6.93 -16.78
CA ASP A 236 3.54 6.22 -18.03
C ASP A 236 4.33 4.91 -17.79
N GLY A 237 3.89 3.83 -18.43
CA GLY A 237 4.48 2.50 -18.27
C GLY A 237 4.08 1.75 -16.99
N PHE A 238 3.31 2.36 -16.07
CA PHE A 238 2.93 1.72 -14.80
C PHE A 238 2.15 0.43 -15.01
N LYS A 239 1.18 0.44 -15.93
CA LYS A 239 0.36 -0.72 -16.31
C LYS A 239 1.19 -1.97 -16.71
N THR A 240 2.36 -1.74 -17.31
CA THR A 240 3.23 -2.80 -17.84
C THR A 240 4.41 -3.10 -16.91
N ALA A 241 4.48 -2.45 -15.75
CA ALA A 241 5.56 -2.68 -14.80
C ALA A 241 5.57 -4.13 -14.30
N GLN A 242 6.76 -4.67 -14.09
CA GLN A 242 6.91 -5.99 -13.49
C GLN A 242 6.62 -5.91 -12.00
N VAL A 243 5.52 -6.52 -11.58
CA VAL A 243 5.12 -6.62 -10.19
C VAL A 243 5.31 -8.04 -9.68
N GLN A 244 5.43 -8.17 -8.37
CA GLN A 244 5.58 -9.44 -7.67
C GLN A 244 4.40 -9.62 -6.70
N PRO A 245 4.10 -10.85 -6.25
CA PRO A 245 4.58 -12.12 -6.79
C PRO A 245 3.96 -12.40 -8.17
N ASP A 246 4.33 -13.51 -8.82
CA ASP A 246 3.82 -13.91 -10.15
C ASP A 246 2.28 -14.01 -10.25
N GLY A 247 1.57 -14.11 -9.11
CA GLY A 247 0.10 -14.08 -9.05
C GLY A 247 -0.53 -12.68 -9.15
N ALA A 248 0.28 -11.61 -9.17
CA ALA A 248 -0.18 -10.24 -9.34
C ALA A 248 -0.30 -9.88 -10.83
N PHE A 249 -1.34 -9.14 -11.20
CA PHE A 249 -1.60 -8.76 -12.60
C PHE A 249 -2.30 -7.40 -12.70
N TRP A 250 -2.26 -6.78 -13.88
CA TRP A 250 -2.98 -5.52 -14.13
C TRP A 250 -4.44 -5.78 -14.53
N HIS A 251 -5.39 -5.05 -13.94
CA HIS A 251 -6.81 -5.12 -14.27
C HIS A 251 -7.25 -3.88 -15.06
N ASP A 252 -7.47 -4.05 -16.37
CA ASP A 252 -7.73 -2.95 -17.32
C ASP A 252 -8.92 -2.06 -16.96
N THR A 253 -10.04 -2.65 -16.56
CA THR A 253 -11.26 -1.88 -16.25
C THR A 253 -11.12 -1.06 -14.98
N MET A 254 -10.33 -1.54 -14.02
CA MET A 254 -10.12 -0.86 -12.73
C MET A 254 -8.95 0.12 -12.79
N GLY A 255 -8.00 -0.10 -13.70
CA GLY A 255 -6.82 0.77 -13.83
C GLY A 255 -5.82 0.57 -12.70
N GLU A 256 -5.69 -0.67 -12.19
CA GLU A 256 -4.85 -0.98 -11.04
C GLU A 256 -4.28 -2.40 -11.10
N PHE A 257 -3.24 -2.66 -10.31
CA PHE A 257 -2.74 -4.02 -10.09
C PHE A 257 -3.60 -4.74 -9.07
N ILE A 258 -3.87 -6.02 -9.31
CA ILE A 258 -4.63 -6.92 -8.46
C ILE A 258 -3.76 -8.10 -8.07
N LEU A 259 -3.80 -8.48 -6.80
CA LEU A 259 -3.27 -9.74 -6.28
C LEU A 259 -4.39 -10.49 -5.54
N PRO A 260 -4.87 -11.63 -6.06
CA PRO A 260 -5.89 -12.42 -5.39
C PRO A 260 -5.47 -12.81 -3.97
N PHE A 261 -6.38 -12.67 -3.00
CA PHE A 261 -6.10 -13.01 -1.60
C PHE A 261 -5.66 -14.47 -1.45
N ALA A 262 -6.23 -15.37 -2.24
CA ALA A 262 -5.87 -16.78 -2.27
C ALA A 262 -4.38 -17.00 -2.60
N ALA A 263 -3.78 -16.19 -3.48
CA ALA A 263 -2.37 -16.29 -3.84
C ALA A 263 -1.46 -15.97 -2.65
N VAL A 264 -1.85 -15.01 -1.80
CA VAL A 264 -1.17 -14.72 -0.53
C VAL A 264 -1.40 -15.85 0.47
N GLN A 265 -2.65 -16.30 0.60
CA GLN A 265 -3.03 -17.33 1.56
C GLN A 265 -2.28 -18.66 1.34
N THR A 266 -2.10 -19.08 0.08
CA THR A 266 -1.45 -20.35 -0.26
C THR A 266 0.06 -20.24 -0.42
N ALA A 267 0.65 -19.05 -0.26
CA ALA A 267 2.08 -18.87 -0.34
C ALA A 267 2.80 -19.56 0.83
N ALA A 268 4.05 -19.98 0.60
CA ALA A 268 4.89 -20.57 1.65
C ALA A 268 5.14 -19.58 2.80
N ASP A 269 5.26 -18.28 2.48
CA ASP A 269 5.28 -17.17 3.43
C ASP A 269 4.29 -16.08 2.96
N PRO A 270 3.05 -16.10 3.47
CA PRO A 270 2.03 -15.13 3.09
C PRO A 270 2.40 -13.66 3.38
N ASP A 271 3.08 -13.40 4.51
CA ASP A 271 3.48 -12.04 4.87
C ASP A 271 4.54 -11.52 3.89
N ALA A 272 5.48 -12.37 3.48
CA ALA A 272 6.47 -12.02 2.46
C ALA A 272 5.86 -11.84 1.07
N ALA A 273 4.90 -12.71 0.68
CA ALA A 273 4.21 -12.60 -0.60
C ALA A 273 3.43 -11.28 -0.71
N LEU A 274 2.68 -10.91 0.33
CA LEU A 274 1.99 -9.62 0.36
C LEU A 274 2.99 -8.47 0.35
N MET A 275 4.05 -8.52 1.18
CA MET A 275 5.07 -7.47 1.18
C MET A 275 5.74 -7.26 -0.19
N ALA A 276 5.99 -8.34 -0.94
CA ALA A 276 6.54 -8.26 -2.29
C ALA A 276 5.62 -7.49 -3.25
N PHE A 277 4.30 -7.66 -3.12
CA PHE A 277 3.31 -6.90 -3.87
C PHE A 277 3.29 -5.43 -3.50
N LEU A 278 3.21 -5.11 -2.20
CA LEU A 278 3.21 -3.72 -1.74
C LEU A 278 4.48 -2.98 -2.16
N THR A 279 5.65 -3.63 -2.03
CA THR A 279 6.93 -3.05 -2.42
C THR A 279 7.07 -2.89 -3.93
N SER A 280 6.86 -3.95 -4.72
CA SER A 280 7.10 -3.89 -6.18
C SER A 280 6.16 -2.90 -6.89
N THR A 281 4.90 -2.80 -6.45
CA THR A 281 3.93 -1.83 -6.98
C THR A 281 4.28 -0.39 -6.60
N TYR A 282 4.72 -0.17 -5.36
CA TYR A 282 5.24 1.13 -4.93
C TYR A 282 6.50 1.53 -5.69
N GLU A 283 7.47 0.63 -5.85
CA GLU A 283 8.71 0.89 -6.59
C GLU A 283 8.42 1.27 -8.03
N ALA A 284 7.51 0.54 -8.70
CA ALA A 284 7.04 0.89 -10.03
C ALA A 284 6.42 2.30 -10.08
N ALA A 285 5.56 2.65 -9.11
CA ALA A 285 4.94 3.97 -9.06
C ALA A 285 5.97 5.09 -8.81
N ALA A 286 6.88 4.87 -7.88
CA ALA A 286 7.89 5.86 -7.48
C ALA A 286 8.96 6.06 -8.57
N ASP A 287 9.43 4.99 -9.21
CA ASP A 287 10.46 5.09 -10.25
C ASP A 287 9.92 5.74 -11.53
N LEU A 288 8.75 5.28 -12.01
CA LEU A 288 8.10 5.82 -13.21
C LEU A 288 7.52 7.21 -12.96
N GLY A 289 7.06 7.47 -11.74
CA GLY A 289 6.64 8.79 -11.29
C GLY A 289 7.82 9.72 -10.99
N HIS A 290 9.07 9.26 -11.02
CA HIS A 290 10.27 10.04 -10.68
C HIS A 290 10.20 10.71 -9.30
N TRP A 291 9.77 9.96 -8.28
CA TRP A 291 9.72 10.43 -6.90
C TRP A 291 11.13 10.56 -6.34
N ASP A 292 11.33 11.47 -5.38
CA ASP A 292 12.60 11.61 -4.65
C ASP A 292 12.71 10.50 -3.59
N ARG A 293 13.06 9.29 -4.05
CA ARG A 293 13.11 8.09 -3.20
C ARG A 293 14.15 8.21 -2.09
N ASP A 294 15.24 8.94 -2.29
CA ASP A 294 16.27 9.16 -1.27
C ASP A 294 15.73 9.98 -0.08
N LEU A 295 14.87 10.97 -0.36
CA LEU A 295 14.19 11.75 0.67
C LEU A 295 13.02 10.98 1.32
N LEU A 296 12.36 10.12 0.57
CA LEU A 296 11.10 9.50 0.96
C LEU A 296 11.26 8.13 1.62
N GLU A 297 12.36 7.41 1.37
CA GLU A 297 12.53 6.02 1.79
C GLU A 297 13.53 5.85 2.93
N CYS A 298 13.35 4.77 3.67
CA CYS A 298 14.32 4.33 4.66
C CYS A 298 14.28 2.80 4.79
N GLY A 299 15.27 2.24 5.48
CA GLY A 299 15.23 0.84 5.86
C GLY A 299 13.98 0.52 6.71
N PRO A 300 13.42 -0.71 6.60
CA PRO A 300 12.28 -1.12 7.42
C PRO A 300 12.55 -0.91 8.91
N GLY A 301 11.53 -0.47 9.64
CA GLY A 301 11.62 -0.26 11.08
C GLY A 301 11.75 -1.57 11.85
N ASN A 302 12.60 -1.57 12.87
CA ASN A 302 12.76 -2.69 13.79
C ASN A 302 12.32 -2.30 15.21
N PRO A 303 11.66 -3.20 15.96
CA PRO A 303 11.29 -2.92 17.34
C PRO A 303 12.48 -2.51 18.21
N ARG A 304 12.31 -1.46 19.02
CA ARG A 304 13.31 -0.90 19.94
C ARG A 304 14.56 -0.31 19.26
N GLN A 305 14.53 -0.10 17.94
CA GLN A 305 15.60 0.57 17.22
C GLN A 305 15.09 1.92 16.70
N VAL A 306 15.59 3.00 17.31
CA VAL A 306 15.33 4.36 16.82
C VAL A 306 16.16 4.55 15.55
N ARG A 307 15.56 5.15 14.51
CA ARG A 307 16.30 5.48 13.30
C ARG A 307 17.36 6.53 13.61
N PRO A 308 18.60 6.39 13.09
CA PRO A 308 19.59 7.46 13.17
C PRO A 308 19.03 8.75 12.56
N HIS A 309 19.35 9.90 13.16
CA HIS A 309 18.96 11.19 12.62
C HIS A 309 19.77 11.50 11.35
N ASP A 310 19.10 12.05 10.35
CA ASP A 310 19.66 12.61 9.13
C ASP A 310 19.80 14.15 9.20
N ALA A 311 19.16 14.78 10.20
CA ALA A 311 19.25 16.20 10.47
C ALA A 311 20.71 16.65 10.68
N GLY A 312 21.18 17.59 9.84
CA GLY A 312 22.57 18.09 9.89
C GLY A 312 23.59 17.29 9.06
N GLN A 313 23.22 16.15 8.47
CA GLN A 313 24.09 15.41 7.55
C GLN A 313 24.29 16.14 6.19
N HIS A 314 23.54 17.22 5.95
CA HIS A 314 23.75 18.14 4.83
C HIS A 314 25.10 18.87 4.86
N ALA A 315 25.87 18.82 5.97
CA ALA A 315 27.09 19.60 6.11
C ALA A 315 28.41 18.82 5.97
N ALA A 316 28.43 17.49 5.75
CA ALA A 316 29.71 16.76 5.70
C ALA A 316 29.72 15.40 4.98
N ALA A 317 28.73 15.07 4.14
CA ALA A 317 28.85 13.90 3.26
C ALA A 317 28.82 14.38 1.80
N PRO A 318 29.81 14.02 0.96
CA PRO A 318 29.72 14.30 -0.46
C PRO A 318 28.41 13.68 -0.95
N ALA A 319 27.67 14.43 -1.77
CA ALA A 319 26.45 13.93 -2.40
C ALA A 319 26.78 12.59 -3.09
N VAL A 320 25.77 11.71 -3.24
CA VAL A 320 25.89 10.51 -4.08
C VAL A 320 26.41 10.90 -5.48
N ALA A 321 26.12 12.11 -5.96
CA ALA A 321 26.67 12.70 -7.18
C ALA A 321 28.21 12.84 -7.21
N ASP A 322 28.88 13.01 -6.06
CA ASP A 322 30.33 13.19 -5.94
C ASP A 322 31.08 11.91 -5.55
N SER A 323 30.35 10.86 -5.14
CA SER A 323 30.95 9.56 -4.84
C SER A 323 31.36 8.84 -6.13
N VAL A 324 32.66 8.73 -6.39
CA VAL A 324 33.21 8.13 -7.61
C VAL A 324 33.13 6.61 -7.51
N VAL A 325 32.67 5.95 -8.57
CA VAL A 325 32.82 4.49 -8.69
C VAL A 325 34.28 4.20 -9.01
N GLU A 326 34.97 3.49 -8.12
CA GLU A 326 36.36 3.09 -8.32
C GLU A 326 36.41 1.74 -9.03
N ARG A 327 37.32 1.62 -10.00
CA ARG A 327 37.60 0.37 -10.70
C ARG A 327 38.92 -0.19 -10.21
N GLU A 328 38.88 -1.40 -9.65
CA GLU A 328 40.05 -2.17 -9.26
C GLU A 328 40.27 -3.31 -10.25
N ASP A 329 41.40 -3.26 -10.97
CA ASP A 329 41.71 -4.20 -12.05
C ASP A 329 42.85 -5.16 -11.68
N GLY A 330 42.61 -6.45 -11.92
CA GLY A 330 43.62 -7.50 -11.93
C GLY A 330 43.75 -8.19 -13.30
N PRO A 331 44.69 -9.13 -13.44
CA PRO A 331 45.03 -9.72 -14.74
C PRO A 331 43.88 -10.52 -15.39
N SER A 332 43.06 -11.21 -14.60
CA SER A 332 41.93 -12.02 -15.10
C SER A 332 40.58 -11.66 -14.49
N LYS A 333 40.55 -10.82 -13.45
CA LYS A 333 39.35 -10.37 -12.74
C LYS A 333 39.48 -8.90 -12.35
N GLY A 334 38.37 -8.25 -12.08
CA GLY A 334 38.33 -6.93 -11.47
C GLY A 334 37.01 -6.69 -10.75
N ARG A 335 36.90 -5.52 -10.12
CA ARG A 335 35.66 -5.09 -9.47
C ARG A 335 35.47 -3.59 -9.57
N TYR A 336 34.21 -3.19 -9.57
CA TYR A 336 33.77 -1.82 -9.35
C TYR A 336 33.29 -1.70 -7.92
N ARG A 337 33.78 -0.69 -7.21
CA ARG A 337 33.47 -0.44 -5.81
C ARG A 337 32.94 0.96 -5.64
N LEU A 338 31.90 1.09 -4.83
CA LEU A 338 31.38 2.39 -4.39
C LEU A 338 31.21 2.37 -2.88
N VAL A 339 31.91 3.27 -2.19
CA VAL A 339 31.78 3.43 -0.73
C VAL A 339 30.95 4.66 -0.43
N ILE A 340 29.82 4.48 0.24
CA ILE A 340 28.97 5.57 0.73
C ILE A 340 28.80 5.39 2.23
N ASN A 341 29.22 6.40 3.02
CA ASN A 341 29.08 6.40 4.47
C ASN A 341 29.66 5.13 5.14
N GLY A 342 30.79 4.62 4.63
CA GLY A 342 31.45 3.41 5.13
C GLY A 342 30.82 2.08 4.70
N TYR A 343 29.69 2.10 3.98
CA TYR A 343 29.10 0.93 3.36
C TYR A 343 29.64 0.75 1.94
N GLU A 344 30.13 -0.45 1.65
CA GLU A 344 30.70 -0.81 0.36
C GLU A 344 29.68 -1.58 -0.47
N ALA A 345 29.32 -1.04 -1.63
CA ALA A 345 28.70 -1.80 -2.70
C ALA A 345 29.77 -2.22 -3.72
N GLU A 346 29.62 -3.41 -4.27
CA GLU A 346 30.56 -3.94 -5.25
C GLU A 346 29.87 -4.62 -6.43
N MET A 347 30.57 -4.62 -7.56
CA MET A 347 30.22 -5.40 -8.74
C MET A 347 31.49 -6.03 -9.30
N THR A 348 31.52 -7.36 -9.39
CA THR A 348 32.69 -8.10 -9.85
C THR A 348 32.54 -8.51 -11.30
N TYR A 349 33.69 -8.62 -11.98
CA TYR A 349 33.76 -9.11 -13.34
C TYR A 349 35.01 -9.95 -13.60
N SER A 350 34.94 -10.81 -14.61
CA SER A 350 36.06 -11.63 -15.10
C SER A 350 36.35 -11.36 -16.58
N ARG A 351 37.63 -11.41 -16.98
CA ARG A 351 38.06 -11.24 -18.37
C ARG A 351 38.08 -12.59 -19.07
N MET A 352 37.27 -12.76 -20.10
CA MET A 352 37.30 -13.97 -20.94
C MET A 352 38.30 -13.85 -22.08
N SER A 353 38.50 -12.63 -22.59
CA SER A 353 39.46 -12.31 -23.64
C SER A 353 39.88 -10.84 -23.53
N ALA A 354 40.74 -10.38 -24.44
CA ALA A 354 41.10 -8.97 -24.55
C ALA A 354 39.90 -8.07 -24.88
N GLU A 355 38.83 -8.64 -25.43
CA GLU A 355 37.67 -7.91 -25.97
C GLU A 355 36.36 -8.24 -25.24
N LEU A 356 36.39 -9.08 -24.20
CA LEU A 356 35.17 -9.55 -23.51
C LEU A 356 35.34 -9.67 -22.00
N ILE A 357 34.43 -9.03 -21.26
CA ILE A 357 34.27 -9.18 -19.82
C ILE A 357 32.92 -9.82 -19.46
N ILE A 358 32.88 -10.58 -18.36
CA ILE A 358 31.69 -11.17 -17.78
C ILE A 358 31.39 -10.46 -16.46
N ILE A 359 30.22 -9.84 -16.32
CA ILE A 359 29.74 -9.35 -15.01
C ILE A 359 29.04 -10.50 -14.31
N ASP A 360 29.61 -10.98 -13.20
CA ASP A 360 29.16 -12.20 -12.52
C ASP A 360 28.40 -11.93 -11.20
N HIS A 361 28.66 -10.82 -10.52
CA HIS A 361 27.95 -10.47 -9.28
C HIS A 361 27.79 -8.95 -9.10
N THR A 362 26.70 -8.55 -8.43
CA THR A 362 26.46 -7.18 -7.95
C THR A 362 25.86 -7.27 -6.55
N GLY A 363 26.56 -6.69 -5.58
CA GLY A 363 26.20 -6.68 -4.18
C GLY A 363 26.00 -5.25 -3.68
N VAL A 364 24.79 -4.96 -3.19
CA VAL A 364 24.48 -3.67 -2.55
C VAL A 364 24.00 -3.96 -1.12
N PRO A 365 24.71 -3.46 -0.08
CA PRO A 365 24.27 -3.60 1.29
C PRO A 365 22.86 -3.04 1.50
N ASP A 366 22.13 -3.60 2.46
CA ASP A 366 20.76 -3.16 2.78
C ASP A 366 20.69 -1.66 3.10
N ALA A 367 21.74 -1.12 3.72
CA ALA A 367 21.89 0.31 4.03
C ALA A 367 21.93 1.23 2.78
N LEU A 368 22.23 0.67 1.61
CA LEU A 368 22.37 1.38 0.33
C LEU A 368 21.27 1.00 -0.69
N ARG A 369 20.31 0.14 -0.33
CA ARG A 369 19.17 -0.20 -1.20
C ARG A 369 18.27 1.02 -1.42
N GLY A 370 17.58 1.06 -2.57
CA GLY A 370 16.72 2.17 -2.98
C GLY A 370 17.45 3.38 -3.59
N ARG A 371 18.78 3.49 -3.40
CA ARG A 371 19.58 4.66 -3.82
C ARG A 371 20.24 4.55 -5.20
N LYS A 372 19.75 3.63 -6.04
CA LYS A 372 20.31 3.31 -7.37
C LYS A 372 21.81 2.98 -7.40
N VAL A 373 22.41 2.60 -6.28
CA VAL A 373 23.85 2.30 -6.17
C VAL A 373 24.28 1.17 -7.10
N GLY A 374 23.50 0.08 -7.15
CA GLY A 374 23.78 -1.02 -8.08
C GLY A 374 23.71 -0.59 -9.54
N GLU A 375 22.74 0.26 -9.91
CA GLU A 375 22.63 0.81 -11.27
C GLU A 375 23.86 1.64 -11.64
N ARG A 376 24.38 2.46 -10.70
CA ARG A 376 25.59 3.26 -10.91
C ARG A 376 26.83 2.41 -11.17
N LEU A 377 26.99 1.30 -10.43
CA LEU A 377 28.08 0.34 -10.67
C LEU A 377 28.00 -0.24 -12.09
N VAL A 378 26.80 -0.66 -12.51
CA VAL A 378 26.58 -1.20 -13.88
C VAL A 378 26.83 -0.13 -14.94
N ARG A 379 26.33 1.09 -14.74
CA ARG A 379 26.53 2.22 -15.65
C ARG A 379 28.01 2.52 -15.86
N GLN A 380 28.80 2.58 -14.79
CA GLN A 380 30.25 2.82 -14.89
C GLN A 380 30.94 1.72 -15.71
N ALA A 381 30.55 0.45 -15.53
CA ALA A 381 31.12 -0.63 -16.33
C ALA A 381 30.73 -0.55 -17.82
N VAL A 382 29.51 -0.11 -18.13
CA VAL A 382 29.08 0.14 -19.52
C VAL A 382 29.90 1.26 -20.15
N GLU A 383 30.10 2.38 -19.44
CA GLU A 383 30.90 3.51 -19.93
C GLU A 383 32.36 3.13 -20.16
N ASP A 384 32.94 2.40 -19.21
CA ASP A 384 34.28 1.85 -19.32
C ASP A 384 34.40 0.85 -20.48
N ALA A 385 33.41 -0.01 -20.68
CA ALA A 385 33.40 -0.96 -21.79
C ALA A 385 33.41 -0.27 -23.14
N ARG A 386 32.65 0.83 -23.29
CA ARG A 386 32.69 1.69 -24.49
C ARG A 386 34.06 2.33 -24.68
N ARG A 387 34.63 2.89 -23.61
CA ARG A 387 35.92 3.58 -23.65
C ARG A 387 37.06 2.62 -24.01
N ASP A 388 37.03 1.43 -23.44
CA ASP A 388 38.09 0.43 -23.57
C ASP A 388 37.88 -0.48 -24.80
N GLY A 389 36.74 -0.36 -25.49
CA GLY A 389 36.41 -1.15 -26.68
C GLY A 389 36.13 -2.62 -26.39
N VAL A 390 35.65 -2.94 -25.18
CA VAL A 390 35.34 -4.32 -24.76
C VAL A 390 33.83 -4.56 -24.72
N SER A 391 33.42 -5.80 -24.97
CA SER A 391 32.03 -6.24 -24.84
C SER A 391 31.75 -6.78 -23.43
N ILE A 392 30.48 -6.75 -23.02
CA ILE A 392 29.98 -7.24 -21.74
C ILE A 392 29.07 -8.45 -21.97
N LEU A 393 29.26 -9.50 -21.17
CA LEU A 393 28.32 -10.59 -20.98
C LEU A 393 27.77 -10.54 -19.53
N PRO A 394 26.53 -10.08 -19.30
CA PRO A 394 25.98 -9.90 -17.94
C PRO A 394 25.34 -11.20 -17.43
N LEU A 395 26.12 -12.05 -16.76
CA LEU A 395 25.60 -13.27 -16.12
C LEU A 395 24.91 -12.97 -14.79
N CYS A 396 25.31 -11.91 -14.08
CA CYS A 396 24.60 -11.44 -12.90
C CYS A 396 23.16 -11.06 -13.26
N PRO A 397 22.12 -11.64 -12.61
CA PRO A 397 20.73 -11.31 -12.90
C PRO A 397 20.40 -9.83 -12.72
N PHE A 398 21.01 -9.18 -11.72
CA PHE A 398 20.84 -7.75 -11.49
C PHE A 398 21.42 -6.91 -12.65
N ALA A 399 22.69 -7.15 -13.02
CA ALA A 399 23.32 -6.42 -14.12
C ALA A 399 22.57 -6.62 -15.45
N LYS A 400 22.12 -7.86 -15.72
CA LYS A 400 21.29 -8.17 -16.88
C LYS A 400 19.97 -7.40 -16.87
N ALA A 401 19.28 -7.36 -15.73
CA ALA A 401 18.04 -6.60 -15.58
C ALA A 401 18.26 -5.10 -15.79
N GLN A 402 19.36 -4.53 -15.28
CA GLN A 402 19.70 -3.12 -15.51
C GLN A 402 19.98 -2.85 -16.98
N ILE A 403 20.85 -3.61 -17.65
CA ILE A 403 21.14 -3.41 -19.08
C ILE A 403 19.87 -3.55 -19.94
N ASN A 404 18.97 -4.47 -19.61
CA ASN A 404 17.69 -4.61 -20.32
C ASN A 404 16.75 -3.42 -20.15
N ARG A 405 16.83 -2.69 -19.03
CA ARG A 405 16.05 -1.47 -18.78
C ARG A 405 16.60 -0.23 -19.48
N HIS A 406 17.84 -0.29 -19.98
CA HIS A 406 18.55 0.79 -20.65
C HIS A 406 18.84 0.40 -22.11
N PRO A 407 17.92 0.67 -23.06
CA PRO A 407 18.12 0.35 -24.48
C PRO A 407 19.43 0.93 -25.04
N GLU A 408 19.86 2.08 -24.51
CA GLU A 408 21.10 2.73 -24.87
C GLU A 408 22.35 1.97 -24.42
N TRP A 409 22.28 0.98 -23.51
CA TRP A 409 23.40 0.14 -23.06
C TRP A 409 23.56 -1.16 -23.85
N GLN A 410 22.66 -1.43 -24.80
CA GLN A 410 22.70 -2.67 -25.59
C GLN A 410 23.88 -2.71 -26.57
N ASP A 411 24.53 -1.58 -26.82
CA ASP A 411 25.68 -1.43 -27.72
C ASP A 411 26.94 -2.13 -27.22
N VAL A 412 27.11 -2.28 -25.90
CA VAL A 412 28.26 -2.96 -25.30
C VAL A 412 28.07 -4.46 -25.12
N LEU A 413 26.91 -5.02 -25.44
CA LEU A 413 26.68 -6.46 -25.27
C LEU A 413 27.40 -7.28 -26.33
N GLN A 414 27.96 -8.42 -25.90
CA GLN A 414 28.47 -9.41 -26.84
C GLN A 414 27.34 -9.90 -27.75
N ARG A 415 27.42 -9.58 -29.04
CA ARG A 415 26.53 -10.16 -30.05
C ARG A 415 26.93 -11.62 -30.25
N SER A 416 26.00 -12.54 -30.00
CA SER A 416 26.21 -13.93 -30.43
C SER A 416 26.36 -13.94 -31.96
N PRO A 417 27.31 -14.70 -32.53
CA PRO A 417 27.30 -14.92 -33.97
C PRO A 417 25.96 -15.56 -34.34
N VAL A 418 25.32 -15.01 -35.36
CA VAL A 418 24.08 -15.56 -35.96
C VAL A 418 24.33 -16.97 -36.49
#